data_AF-A0A517LKI9-F1
#
_entry.id   AF-A0A517LKI9-F1
#
_cell.length_a   1.000
_cell.length_b   1.000
_cell.length_c   1.000
_cell.angle_alpha   90.00
_cell.angle_beta   90.00
_cell.angle_gamma   90.00
#
_symmetry.space_group_name_H-M   'P 1'
#
loop_
_entity.id
_entity.type
_entity.pdbx_description
1 polymer ?
#
loop_
_entity_poly.entity_id
_entity_poly.type
_entity_poly.pdbx_seq_one_letter_code
_entity_poly.pdbx_strand_id
1 'polypeptide(L)'
;MATATNITIKDEMTPPNQAGDVLLEKTSADDPEKRSVDKSVDVDELLGKELESIKLTNSSNESTKSKVPATPPNPYFEFRQLPDRGISIFAKASIPRGALITAERPLMRVTKAHYMAEHVEEAVERLPADDKKKFWSLASAHGQDRSKYPSRIHPDVAEHEKNRIRQQHAARTSSSPTALSIFMTNAMECENGAAVFETAARFNHSCIPNAFFSWNTIKHEERIYASRAIEADEEITLSYCDPFYEFSQRQWELQHYGFVCVCPACVNLDDVESFGAESRERRFRLAELDEGTSYPGTFADVLRGKIEMAKLMREEGLSGTCLGDNYLSIARLVANAQSPDFNFAHKAATQALDVYTTCLGADSEKAIEAAKSVRAFEKQMKK
;
A
#
# COMPACT_ATOMS: atom_id res chain seq x y z
N MET A 1 5.94 -5.09 7.51
CA MET A 1 6.57 -5.61 6.27
C MET A 1 5.53 -5.57 5.17
N ALA A 2 5.82 -4.80 4.12
CA ALA A 2 5.03 -4.52 2.92
C ALA A 2 3.75 -3.71 3.14
N THR A 3 3.93 -2.45 3.54
CA THR A 3 3.01 -1.36 3.27
C THR A 3 3.88 -0.20 2.83
N ALA A 4 3.62 0.34 1.64
CA ALA A 4 4.31 1.54 1.21
C ALA A 4 4.14 2.62 2.28
N THR A 5 5.21 3.39 2.50
CA THR A 5 5.36 4.36 3.60
C THR A 5 5.27 3.73 4.99
N ASN A 6 6.30 3.00 5.41
CA ASN A 6 6.52 2.74 6.84
C ASN A 6 7.94 3.09 7.31
N ILE A 7 8.39 4.28 6.91
CA ILE A 7 9.40 5.04 7.66
C ILE A 7 8.69 6.29 8.19
N THR A 8 8.01 6.08 9.31
CA THR A 8 7.62 7.09 10.31
C THR A 8 6.64 8.17 9.82
N ILE A 9 5.39 7.77 9.56
CA ILE A 9 4.20 8.60 9.81
C ILE A 9 3.34 7.85 10.83
N LYS A 10 3.92 7.58 12.00
CA LYS A 10 3.17 7.10 13.18
C LYS A 10 3.06 8.16 14.28
N ASP A 11 3.54 9.37 14.03
CA ASP A 11 3.23 10.53 14.86
C ASP A 11 2.38 11.52 14.04
N GLU A 12 1.11 11.60 14.45
CA GLU A 12 0.22 12.76 14.36
C GLU A 12 -0.13 13.30 12.96
N MET A 13 -1.07 12.64 12.28
CA MET A 13 -2.08 13.33 11.47
C MET A 13 -3.42 12.60 11.57
N THR A 14 -4.00 12.58 12.77
CA THR A 14 -5.44 12.38 12.92
C THR A 14 -6.15 13.63 12.38
N PRO A 15 -7.16 13.54 11.50
CA PRO A 15 -8.00 14.69 11.23
C PRO A 15 -8.62 15.18 12.55
N PRO A 16 -8.74 16.50 12.79
CA PRO A 16 -9.28 17.00 14.05
C PRO A 16 -10.71 16.49 14.22
N ASN A 17 -10.95 15.78 15.33
CA ASN A 17 -12.30 15.62 15.87
C ASN A 17 -12.92 17.01 16.00
N GLN A 18 -14.01 17.26 15.29
CA GLN A 18 -14.87 18.41 15.59
C GLN A 18 -15.57 18.13 16.92
N ALA A 19 -14.94 18.55 18.02
CA ALA A 19 -15.58 18.67 19.31
C ALA A 19 -15.55 20.15 19.73
N GLY A 20 -16.61 20.86 19.39
CA GLY A 20 -17.05 21.99 20.20
C GLY A 20 -17.81 21.42 21.38
N ASP A 21 -17.14 21.32 22.54
CA ASP A 21 -17.80 21.03 23.81
C ASP A 21 -18.79 22.16 24.13
N VAL A 22 -20.09 21.85 24.08
CA VAL A 22 -21.09 22.61 24.83
C VAL A 22 -21.27 21.90 26.17
N LEU A 23 -20.73 22.54 27.21
CA LEU A 23 -20.97 22.21 28.61
C LEU A 23 -22.48 22.16 28.91
N LEU A 24 -22.99 20.98 29.25
CA LEU A 24 -24.33 20.82 29.83
C LEU A 24 -24.20 20.73 31.37
N GLU A 25 -24.39 21.87 32.04
CA GLU A 25 -24.84 21.89 33.43
C GLU A 25 -26.37 21.68 33.49
N LYS A 26 -26.80 20.86 34.45
CA LYS A 26 -28.20 20.52 34.73
C LYS A 26 -28.93 21.71 35.36
N THR A 27 -30.11 22.08 34.84
CA THR A 27 -31.26 22.56 35.63
C THR A 27 -32.60 22.26 34.94
N SER A 28 -33.65 22.28 35.74
CA SER A 28 -34.98 21.69 35.60
C SER A 28 -36.04 22.49 34.82
N ALA A 29 -37.00 21.75 34.25
CA ALA A 29 -38.46 21.99 34.11
C ALA A 29 -39.02 23.20 33.31
N ASP A 30 -40.01 22.85 32.47
CA ASP A 30 -41.23 23.56 32.01
C ASP A 30 -41.26 24.42 30.71
N ASP A 31 -42.07 23.90 29.76
CA ASP A 31 -43.05 24.52 28.79
C ASP A 31 -42.59 25.33 27.53
N PRO A 32 -43.44 25.44 26.47
CA PRO A 32 -43.05 25.16 25.08
C PRO A 32 -43.19 26.39 24.15
N GLU A 33 -42.96 26.15 22.84
CA GLU A 33 -43.12 27.09 21.70
C GLU A 33 -41.96 28.08 21.44
N LYS A 34 -41.11 27.77 20.46
CA LYS A 34 -41.18 28.38 19.12
C LYS A 34 -40.13 27.82 18.15
N ARG A 35 -40.65 27.58 16.95
CA ARG A 35 -40.10 26.99 15.74
C ARG A 35 -39.28 28.02 14.95
N SER A 36 -38.07 27.68 14.49
CA SER A 36 -37.55 28.17 13.20
C SER A 36 -36.31 27.40 12.71
N VAL A 37 -36.58 26.48 11.79
CA VAL A 37 -35.87 26.17 10.52
C VAL A 37 -34.34 26.06 10.52
N ASP A 38 -33.96 24.78 10.47
CA ASP A 38 -32.71 24.17 10.03
C ASP A 38 -32.32 24.56 8.59
N LYS A 39 -31.01 24.68 8.32
CA LYS A 39 -30.42 24.64 6.98
C LYS A 39 -29.32 23.59 7.01
N SER A 40 -29.69 22.37 6.64
CA SER A 40 -28.78 21.28 6.33
C SER A 40 -27.89 21.67 5.16
N VAL A 41 -26.58 21.45 5.30
CA VAL A 41 -25.63 21.51 4.19
C VAL A 41 -25.86 20.26 3.35
N ASP A 42 -26.19 20.47 2.08
CA ASP A 42 -26.49 19.42 1.11
C ASP A 42 -25.18 18.78 0.61
N VAL A 43 -25.00 17.50 0.94
CA VAL A 43 -23.79 16.71 0.64
C VAL A 43 -23.66 16.47 -0.87
N ASP A 44 -24.77 16.52 -1.61
CA ASP A 44 -24.79 16.37 -3.06
C ASP A 44 -24.15 17.56 -3.79
N GLU A 45 -24.13 18.75 -3.18
CA GLU A 45 -23.50 19.95 -3.75
C GLU A 45 -21.95 19.90 -3.68
N LEU A 46 -21.40 19.16 -2.71
CA LEU A 46 -19.95 18.93 -2.58
C LEU A 46 -19.45 17.87 -3.57
N LEU A 47 -20.23 16.80 -3.80
CA LEU A 47 -19.89 15.73 -4.75
C LEU A 47 -20.01 16.18 -6.20
N GLY A 48 -21.02 17.00 -6.54
CA GLY A 48 -21.21 17.52 -7.90
C GLY A 48 -20.08 18.44 -8.37
N LYS A 49 -19.52 19.25 -7.47
CA LYS A 49 -18.42 20.18 -7.80
C LYS A 49 -17.07 19.47 -8.01
N GLU A 50 -16.82 18.34 -7.34
CA GLU A 50 -15.62 17.54 -7.60
C GLU A 50 -15.73 16.79 -8.93
N LEU A 51 -16.88 16.20 -9.27
CA LEU A 51 -17.11 15.50 -10.54
C LEU A 51 -17.00 16.40 -11.78
N GLU A 52 -17.50 17.65 -11.73
CA GLU A 52 -17.37 18.59 -12.85
C GLU A 52 -15.97 19.18 -13.01
N SER A 53 -15.17 19.21 -11.93
CA SER A 53 -13.77 19.64 -11.96
C SER A 53 -12.81 18.59 -12.53
N ILE A 54 -13.25 17.32 -12.59
CA ILE A 54 -12.58 16.22 -13.30
C ILE A 54 -13.01 16.22 -14.78
N LYS A 55 -13.03 17.40 -15.42
CA LYS A 55 -12.79 17.45 -16.85
C LYS A 55 -11.28 17.27 -17.00
N LEU A 56 -10.88 16.08 -17.47
CA LEU A 56 -9.54 15.78 -17.97
C LEU A 56 -8.99 17.03 -18.67
N THR A 57 -8.15 17.78 -17.97
CA THR A 57 -7.38 18.84 -18.59
C THR A 57 -6.39 18.09 -19.47
N ASN A 58 -6.74 17.98 -20.75
CA ASN A 58 -5.79 17.67 -21.80
C ASN A 58 -4.73 18.77 -21.78
N SER A 59 -3.76 18.65 -20.86
CA SER A 59 -2.42 19.08 -21.16
C SER A 59 -1.96 18.13 -22.24
N SER A 60 -2.11 18.57 -23.49
CA SER A 60 -1.33 18.05 -24.60
C SER A 60 0.14 18.32 -24.26
N ASN A 61 0.70 17.48 -23.40
CA ASN A 61 2.11 17.16 -23.48
C ASN A 61 2.26 16.56 -24.87
N GLU A 62 2.82 17.35 -25.77
CA GLU A 62 3.37 16.88 -27.02
C GLU A 62 3.99 15.52 -26.76
N SER A 63 3.39 14.51 -27.39
CA SER A 63 3.83 13.12 -27.32
C SER A 63 5.28 13.09 -27.79
N THR A 64 6.20 13.22 -26.85
CA THR A 64 7.41 12.43 -26.91
C THR A 64 6.89 11.01 -26.88
N LYS A 65 6.81 10.38 -28.05
CA LYS A 65 6.64 8.93 -28.17
C LYS A 65 7.83 8.32 -27.46
N SER A 66 7.77 8.23 -26.13
CA SER A 66 8.72 7.48 -25.35
C SER A 66 8.60 6.07 -25.89
N LYS A 67 9.64 5.63 -26.60
CA LYS A 67 9.67 4.26 -27.10
C LYS A 67 9.56 3.38 -25.86
N VAL A 68 8.53 2.55 -25.79
CA VAL A 68 8.43 1.51 -24.78
C VAL A 68 9.78 0.79 -24.75
N PRO A 69 10.48 0.75 -23.61
CA PRO A 69 11.74 0.05 -23.53
C PRO A 69 11.51 -1.41 -23.91
N ALA A 70 12.49 -2.02 -24.57
CA ALA A 70 12.39 -3.44 -24.87
C ALA A 70 12.20 -4.21 -23.56
N THR A 71 11.19 -5.06 -23.50
CA THR A 71 10.99 -5.93 -22.34
C THR A 71 12.22 -6.84 -22.20
N PRO A 72 12.84 -6.91 -21.01
CA PRO A 72 13.87 -7.91 -20.74
C PRO A 72 13.34 -9.32 -21.06
N PRO A 73 14.17 -10.25 -21.54
CA PRO A 73 13.74 -11.61 -21.81
C PRO A 73 13.05 -12.24 -20.58
N ASN A 74 11.75 -12.43 -20.67
CA ASN A 74 10.93 -13.00 -19.60
C ASN A 74 9.80 -13.86 -20.19
N PRO A 75 9.53 -15.06 -19.64
CA PRO A 75 8.47 -15.94 -20.14
C PRO A 75 7.06 -15.46 -19.77
N TYR A 76 6.92 -14.65 -18.70
CA TYR A 76 5.64 -14.32 -18.11
C TYR A 76 5.06 -13.00 -18.59
N PHE A 77 5.88 -11.99 -18.87
CA PHE A 77 5.34 -10.64 -19.10
C PHE A 77 5.97 -9.89 -20.27
N GLU A 78 5.27 -8.85 -20.70
CA GLU A 78 5.71 -7.83 -21.64
C GLU A 78 5.36 -6.42 -21.16
N PHE A 79 6.07 -5.44 -21.70
CA PHE A 79 5.80 -4.03 -21.46
C PHE A 79 4.81 -3.52 -22.51
N ARG A 80 3.78 -2.81 -22.06
CA ARG A 80 2.82 -2.11 -22.93
C ARG A 80 2.74 -0.65 -22.53
N GLN A 81 2.66 0.25 -23.51
CA GLN A 81 2.32 1.65 -23.25
C GLN A 81 0.81 1.77 -23.08
N LEU A 82 0.38 2.35 -21.97
CA LEU A 82 -0.97 2.85 -21.79
C LEU A 82 -0.99 4.38 -21.97
N PRO A 83 -2.05 4.94 -22.58
CA PRO A 83 -2.16 6.40 -22.80
C PRO A 83 -2.18 7.21 -21.50
N ASP A 84 -2.77 6.65 -20.44
CA ASP A 84 -3.08 7.29 -19.18
C ASP A 84 -2.15 6.87 -18.02
N ARG A 85 -1.53 5.69 -18.12
CA ARG A 85 -0.78 5.05 -17.02
C ARG A 85 0.67 4.73 -17.35
N GLY A 86 1.23 5.35 -18.39
CA GLY A 86 2.64 5.17 -18.74
C GLY A 86 2.95 3.76 -19.24
N ILE A 87 4.09 3.20 -18.83
CA ILE A 87 4.49 1.84 -19.19
C ILE A 87 3.95 0.88 -18.12
N SER A 88 3.25 -0.14 -18.57
CA SER A 88 2.62 -1.16 -17.73
C SER A 88 3.13 -2.54 -18.08
N ILE A 89 3.05 -3.46 -17.11
CA ILE A 89 3.45 -4.86 -17.29
C ILE A 89 2.19 -5.72 -17.46
N PHE A 90 2.15 -6.50 -18.54
CA PHE A 90 1.06 -7.41 -18.86
C PHE A 90 1.53 -8.84 -18.98
N ALA A 91 0.72 -9.79 -18.55
CA ALA A 91 0.99 -11.21 -18.68
C ALA A 91 0.90 -11.65 -20.15
N LYS A 92 1.93 -12.33 -20.67
CA LYS A 92 1.97 -12.91 -22.02
C LYS A 92 1.25 -14.26 -22.11
N ALA A 93 1.09 -14.91 -20.96
CA ALA A 93 0.48 -16.22 -20.79
C ALA A 93 -0.06 -16.30 -19.35
N SER A 94 -0.89 -17.30 -19.07
CA SER A 94 -1.35 -17.56 -17.70
C SER A 94 -0.16 -17.79 -16.76
N ILE A 95 -0.15 -17.09 -15.62
CA ILE A 95 0.87 -17.17 -14.59
C ILE A 95 0.25 -17.87 -13.37
N PRO A 96 0.76 -19.05 -12.97
CA PRO A 96 0.26 -19.75 -11.79
C PRO A 96 0.49 -18.95 -10.51
N ARG A 97 -0.43 -19.10 -9.54
CA ARG A 97 -0.23 -18.60 -8.18
C ARG A 97 1.10 -19.08 -7.61
N GLY A 98 1.87 -18.18 -7.03
CA GLY A 98 3.17 -18.43 -6.42
C GLY A 98 4.33 -18.49 -7.41
N ALA A 99 4.10 -18.26 -8.70
CA ALA A 99 5.19 -18.18 -9.67
C ALA A 99 6.06 -16.93 -9.42
N LEU A 100 7.38 -17.11 -9.47
CA LEU A 100 8.34 -16.01 -9.47
C LEU A 100 8.32 -15.32 -10.83
N ILE A 101 7.72 -14.12 -10.89
CA ILE A 101 7.55 -13.33 -12.11
C ILE A 101 8.88 -12.69 -12.52
N THR A 102 9.57 -12.08 -11.55
CA THR A 102 10.91 -11.51 -11.75
C THR A 102 11.72 -11.51 -10.46
N ALA A 103 13.04 -11.57 -10.60
CA ALA A 103 14.03 -11.34 -9.56
C ALA A 103 15.05 -10.35 -10.11
N GLU A 104 15.18 -9.18 -9.49
CA GLU A 104 15.94 -8.06 -10.04
C GLU A 104 16.90 -7.47 -9.00
N ARG A 105 18.17 -7.33 -9.37
CA ARG A 105 19.14 -6.58 -8.54
C ARG A 105 18.86 -5.09 -8.66
N PRO A 106 19.09 -4.31 -7.58
CA PRO A 106 18.81 -2.89 -7.60
C PRO A 106 19.70 -2.17 -8.61
N LEU A 107 19.09 -1.30 -9.42
CA LEU A 107 19.80 -0.34 -10.26
C LEU A 107 20.55 0.66 -9.37
N MET A 108 19.90 1.09 -8.28
CA MET A 108 20.45 2.03 -7.32
C MET A 108 19.89 1.76 -5.93
N ARG A 109 20.66 2.03 -4.88
CA ARG A 109 20.23 1.92 -3.48
C ARG A 109 20.56 3.19 -2.70
N VAL A 110 19.66 3.57 -1.80
CA VAL A 110 19.90 4.53 -0.73
C VAL A 110 19.68 3.80 0.58
N THR A 111 20.73 3.62 1.38
CA THR A 111 20.72 2.77 2.59
C THR A 111 20.27 3.52 3.85
N LYS A 112 19.56 4.64 3.69
CA LYS A 112 19.04 5.47 4.78
C LYS A 112 17.53 5.50 4.71
N ALA A 113 16.88 5.24 5.84
CA ALA A 113 15.43 5.22 5.96
C ALA A 113 14.87 6.65 5.75
N HIS A 114 15.40 7.61 6.51
CA HIS A 114 15.08 9.03 6.36
C HIS A 114 15.99 9.68 5.30
N TYR A 115 15.93 9.19 4.06
CA TYR A 115 16.68 9.78 2.97
C TYR A 115 16.24 11.22 2.68
N MET A 116 17.18 12.01 2.16
CA MET A 116 17.02 13.42 1.78
C MET A 116 17.46 13.54 0.32
N ALA A 117 17.20 14.69 -0.32
CA ALA A 117 17.61 14.95 -1.70
C ALA A 117 19.09 14.62 -1.93
N GLU A 118 19.98 15.10 -1.05
CA GLU A 118 21.43 14.87 -1.13
C GLU A 118 21.80 13.38 -1.18
N HIS A 119 21.13 12.53 -0.38
CA HIS A 119 21.40 11.09 -0.35
C HIS A 119 21.04 10.41 -1.67
N VAL A 120 19.96 10.87 -2.30
CA VAL A 120 19.52 10.36 -3.61
C VAL A 120 20.45 10.86 -4.70
N GLU A 121 20.80 12.15 -4.69
CA GLU A 121 21.69 12.77 -5.65
C GLU A 121 23.09 12.13 -5.63
N GLU A 122 23.65 11.89 -4.45
CA GLU A 122 24.91 11.16 -4.30
C GLU A 122 24.83 9.74 -4.85
N ALA A 123 23.73 9.02 -4.61
CA ALA A 123 23.55 7.67 -5.11
C ALA A 123 23.46 7.64 -6.64
N VAL A 124 22.72 8.59 -7.23
CA VAL A 124 22.62 8.74 -8.69
C VAL A 124 23.98 9.08 -9.28
N GLU A 125 24.74 9.98 -8.65
CA GLU A 125 26.02 10.43 -9.18
C GLU A 125 27.08 9.32 -9.25
N ARG A 126 26.98 8.32 -8.35
CA ARG A 126 27.85 7.14 -8.33
C ARG A 126 27.49 6.08 -9.38
N LEU A 127 26.33 6.18 -10.05
CA LEU A 127 25.93 5.22 -11.07
C LEU A 127 26.83 5.30 -12.31
N PRO A 128 27.12 4.15 -12.97
CA PRO A 128 27.68 4.15 -14.33
C PRO A 128 26.81 4.94 -15.30
N ALA A 129 27.40 5.42 -16.41
CA ALA A 129 26.69 6.27 -17.38
C ALA A 129 25.41 5.63 -17.95
N ASP A 130 25.47 4.32 -18.26
CA ASP A 130 24.30 3.59 -18.77
C ASP A 130 23.20 3.45 -17.70
N ASP A 131 23.58 3.25 -16.44
CA ASP A 131 22.64 3.15 -15.32
C ASP A 131 22.03 4.50 -14.94
N LYS A 132 22.80 5.59 -15.03
CA LYS A 132 22.26 6.96 -14.95
C LYS A 132 21.19 7.15 -16.02
N LYS A 133 21.45 6.76 -17.27
CA LYS A 133 20.49 6.88 -18.37
C LYS A 133 19.20 6.09 -18.09
N LYS A 134 19.32 4.87 -17.54
CA LYS A 134 18.16 4.07 -17.12
C LYS A 134 17.38 4.77 -16.02
N PHE A 135 18.05 5.24 -14.97
CA PHE A 135 17.42 5.96 -13.87
C PHE A 135 16.65 7.20 -14.35
N TRP A 136 17.28 8.05 -15.17
CA TRP A 136 16.64 9.25 -15.73
C TRP A 136 15.52 8.95 -16.73
N SER A 137 15.38 7.70 -17.20
CA SER A 137 14.26 7.25 -18.04
C SER A 137 13.05 6.74 -17.24
N LEU A 138 13.15 6.65 -15.91
CA LEU A 138 12.04 6.22 -15.06
C LEU A 138 10.99 7.33 -14.92
N ALA A 139 9.79 6.95 -14.48
CA ALA A 139 8.70 7.89 -14.29
C ALA A 139 9.04 8.92 -13.20
N SER A 140 8.48 10.12 -13.29
CA SER A 140 8.60 11.13 -12.25
C SER A 140 7.26 11.81 -12.06
N ALA A 141 6.75 11.81 -10.84
CA ALA A 141 5.54 12.53 -10.47
C ALA A 141 5.83 14.01 -10.16
N HIS A 142 6.66 14.68 -10.96
CA HIS A 142 6.87 16.12 -10.90
C HIS A 142 5.71 16.87 -11.60
N GLY A 143 5.68 18.20 -11.52
CA GLY A 143 4.66 19.04 -12.16
C GLY A 143 3.29 18.98 -11.48
N GLN A 144 3.21 18.47 -10.25
CA GLN A 144 1.96 18.38 -9.52
C GLN A 144 1.45 19.74 -9.05
N ASP A 145 0.13 19.86 -8.97
CA ASP A 145 -0.53 21.07 -8.48
C ASP A 145 -0.27 21.28 -6.98
N ARG A 146 0.29 22.44 -6.65
CA ARG A 146 0.63 22.84 -5.28
C ARG A 146 -0.61 22.97 -4.40
N SER A 147 -1.78 23.32 -4.95
CA SER A 147 -2.99 23.52 -4.14
C SER A 147 -3.60 22.22 -3.64
N LYS A 148 -3.16 21.06 -4.16
CA LYS A 148 -3.59 19.74 -3.67
C LYS A 148 -2.92 19.33 -2.36
N TYR A 149 -1.95 20.11 -1.89
CA TYR A 149 -1.16 19.80 -0.70
C TYR A 149 -1.48 20.77 0.45
N PRO A 150 -1.41 20.31 1.73
CA PRO A 150 -1.51 21.17 2.89
C PRO A 150 -0.51 22.34 2.80
N SER A 151 -1.00 23.54 3.10
CA SER A 151 -0.19 24.76 3.08
C SER A 151 0.76 24.91 4.27
N ARG A 152 0.59 24.06 5.31
CA ARG A 152 1.35 24.10 6.56
C ARG A 152 1.68 22.68 7.01
N ILE A 153 2.83 22.53 7.65
CA ILE A 153 3.24 21.32 8.36
C ILE A 153 2.87 21.50 9.83
N HIS A 154 2.38 20.44 10.48
CA HIS A 154 2.00 20.48 11.89
C HIS A 154 3.17 20.94 12.78
N PRO A 155 2.95 21.80 13.78
CA PRO A 155 4.02 22.37 14.61
C PRO A 155 4.85 21.31 15.33
N ASP A 156 4.26 20.19 15.72
CA ASP A 156 4.91 19.15 16.52
C ASP A 156 5.82 18.23 15.70
N VAL A 157 5.78 18.31 14.37
CA VAL A 157 6.70 17.58 13.50
C VAL A 157 8.12 18.07 13.73
N ALA A 158 9.05 17.15 13.99
CA ALA A 158 10.45 17.47 14.21
C ALA A 158 11.08 18.18 12.99
N GLU A 159 12.04 19.08 13.21
CA GLU A 159 12.56 19.94 12.13
C GLU A 159 13.25 19.15 11.00
N HIS A 160 13.92 18.04 11.32
CA HIS A 160 14.50 17.16 10.31
C HIS A 160 13.42 16.60 9.37
N GLU A 161 12.25 16.27 9.91
CA GLU A 161 11.13 15.72 9.17
C GLU A 161 10.40 16.81 8.38
N LYS A 162 10.25 18.02 8.94
CA LYS A 162 9.79 19.20 8.20
C LYS A 162 10.65 19.48 6.97
N ASN A 163 11.97 19.36 7.10
CA ASN A 163 12.89 19.52 5.97
C ASN A 163 12.68 18.46 4.89
N ARG A 164 12.50 17.20 5.29
CA ARG A 164 12.15 16.11 4.37
C ARG A 164 10.88 16.43 3.59
N ILE A 165 9.80 16.77 4.29
CA ILE A 165 8.50 17.10 3.71
C ILE A 165 8.63 18.24 2.69
N ARG A 166 9.37 19.31 3.03
CA ARG A 166 9.61 20.44 2.12
C ARG A 166 10.37 20.02 0.85
N GLN A 167 11.42 19.20 0.98
CA GLN A 167 12.17 18.70 -0.18
C GLN A 167 11.33 17.81 -1.08
N GLN A 168 10.55 16.90 -0.50
CA GLN A 168 9.66 16.03 -1.25
C GLN A 168 8.55 16.81 -1.96
N HIS A 169 7.94 17.79 -1.28
CA HIS A 169 6.95 18.68 -1.89
C HIS A 169 7.56 19.51 -3.04
N ALA A 170 8.74 20.07 -2.85
CA ALA A 170 9.46 20.81 -3.90
C ALA A 170 9.77 19.91 -5.11
N ALA A 171 10.16 18.66 -4.88
CA ALA A 171 10.42 17.71 -5.97
C ALA A 171 9.15 17.33 -6.75
N ARG A 172 8.00 17.12 -6.08
CA ARG A 172 6.72 16.82 -6.74
C ARG A 172 6.14 18.01 -7.51
N THR A 173 6.38 19.23 -7.03
CA THR A 173 5.82 20.46 -7.62
C THR A 173 6.78 21.19 -8.54
N SER A 174 7.98 20.64 -8.73
CA SER A 174 8.98 21.11 -9.70
C SER A 174 8.44 21.04 -11.12
N SER A 175 8.81 22.00 -11.97
CA SER A 175 8.45 22.02 -13.40
C SER A 175 9.19 20.97 -14.23
N SER A 176 10.26 20.39 -13.71
CA SER A 176 11.05 19.34 -14.37
C SER A 176 11.41 18.19 -13.42
N PRO A 177 11.68 16.98 -13.94
CA PRO A 177 12.12 15.86 -13.12
C PRO A 177 13.39 16.19 -12.33
N THR A 178 13.40 15.85 -11.05
CA THR A 178 14.58 15.82 -10.19
C THR A 178 14.95 14.39 -9.81
N ALA A 179 16.18 14.15 -9.38
CA ALA A 179 16.59 12.84 -8.88
C ALA A 179 15.68 12.36 -7.73
N LEU A 180 15.33 13.26 -6.80
CA LEU A 180 14.41 12.96 -5.71
C LEU A 180 13.00 12.61 -6.22
N SER A 181 12.46 13.36 -7.19
CA SER A 181 11.12 13.08 -7.74
C SER A 181 11.05 11.70 -8.41
N ILE A 182 12.08 11.32 -9.17
CA ILE A 182 12.17 10.01 -9.82
C ILE A 182 12.32 8.93 -8.74
N PHE A 183 13.22 9.13 -7.78
CA PHE A 183 13.42 8.17 -6.71
C PHE A 183 12.14 7.88 -5.92
N MET A 184 11.43 8.92 -5.47
CA MET A 184 10.19 8.74 -4.70
C MET A 184 9.08 8.04 -5.49
N THR A 185 9.02 8.22 -6.81
CA THR A 185 7.99 7.58 -7.65
C THR A 185 8.29 6.09 -7.90
N ASN A 186 9.55 5.65 -7.84
CA ASN A 186 9.96 4.32 -8.32
C ASN A 186 10.65 3.45 -7.26
N ALA A 187 11.01 4.01 -6.10
CA ALA A 187 11.78 3.28 -5.11
C ALA A 187 10.89 2.31 -4.30
N MET A 188 11.42 1.13 -4.03
CA MET A 188 10.84 0.13 -3.13
C MET A 188 11.69 0.03 -1.87
N GLU A 189 11.06 -0.19 -0.73
CA GLU A 189 11.76 -0.34 0.54
C GLU A 189 12.68 -1.57 0.52
N CYS A 190 13.93 -1.41 0.95
CA CYS A 190 14.88 -2.51 1.08
C CYS A 190 15.75 -2.31 2.33
N GLU A 191 15.76 -3.29 3.24
CA GLU A 191 16.50 -3.22 4.51
C GLU A 191 16.20 -1.90 5.27
N ASN A 192 17.23 -1.09 5.55
CA ASN A 192 17.12 0.18 6.27
C ASN A 192 17.00 1.40 5.33
N GLY A 193 16.53 1.20 4.10
CA GLY A 193 16.43 2.27 3.11
C GLY A 193 15.53 1.87 1.95
N ALA A 194 15.87 2.33 0.74
CA ALA A 194 15.09 2.05 -0.45
C ALA A 194 15.98 1.89 -1.68
N ALA A 195 15.46 1.19 -2.67
CA ALA A 195 16.15 0.89 -3.92
C ALA A 195 15.25 1.11 -5.13
N VAL A 196 15.88 1.47 -6.23
CA VAL A 196 15.23 1.61 -7.53
C VAL A 196 15.65 0.45 -8.41
N PHE A 197 14.69 -0.06 -9.18
CA PHE A 197 14.81 -1.21 -10.06
C PHE A 197 14.30 -0.82 -11.44
N GLU A 198 14.89 -1.33 -12.52
CA GLU A 198 14.54 -0.93 -13.88
C GLU A 198 13.19 -1.53 -14.30
N THR A 199 12.99 -2.81 -14.00
CA THR A 199 11.77 -3.56 -14.36
C THR A 199 10.72 -3.43 -13.26
N ALA A 200 11.08 -3.60 -12.00
CA ALA A 200 10.11 -3.59 -10.89
C ALA A 200 9.38 -2.24 -10.78
N ALA A 201 10.02 -1.13 -11.17
CA ALA A 201 9.41 0.20 -11.22
C ALA A 201 8.34 0.38 -12.32
N ARG A 202 8.08 -0.64 -13.15
CA ARG A 202 7.07 -0.61 -14.22
C ARG A 202 5.77 -1.34 -13.86
N PHE A 203 5.73 -2.04 -12.73
CA PHE A 203 4.49 -2.66 -12.27
C PHE A 203 3.58 -1.59 -11.71
N ASN A 204 2.40 -1.41 -12.31
CA ASN A 204 1.42 -0.42 -11.86
C ASN A 204 0.73 -0.80 -10.56
N HIS A 205 0.02 0.18 -10.00
CA HIS A 205 -0.75 0.03 -8.78
C HIS A 205 -2.12 -0.63 -9.01
N SER A 206 -2.53 -1.47 -8.06
CA SER A 206 -3.92 -1.79 -7.75
C SER A 206 -4.08 -1.92 -6.23
N CYS A 207 -5.19 -1.44 -5.66
CA CYS A 207 -5.49 -1.65 -4.23
C CYS A 207 -5.83 -3.13 -3.92
N ILE A 208 -6.11 -3.91 -4.96
CA ILE A 208 -6.33 -5.36 -4.94
C ILE A 208 -5.34 -6.06 -5.90
N PRO A 209 -4.04 -6.04 -5.57
CA PRO A 209 -2.99 -6.45 -6.49
C PRO A 209 -3.01 -7.96 -6.75
N ASN A 210 -2.49 -8.37 -7.90
CA ASN A 210 -2.34 -9.78 -8.28
C ASN A 210 -0.90 -10.29 -8.20
N ALA A 211 0.05 -9.42 -7.84
CA ALA A 211 1.43 -9.77 -7.52
C ALA A 211 1.89 -9.09 -6.22
N PHE A 212 2.96 -9.63 -5.65
CA PHE A 212 3.53 -9.17 -4.40
C PHE A 212 5.06 -9.04 -4.54
N PHE A 213 5.61 -7.93 -4.08
CA PHE A 213 7.06 -7.65 -4.12
C PHE A 213 7.67 -7.86 -2.73
N SER A 214 8.85 -8.46 -2.70
CA SER A 214 9.63 -8.65 -1.48
C SER A 214 11.12 -8.61 -1.76
N TRP A 215 11.82 -7.80 -0.97
CA TRP A 215 13.28 -7.83 -0.88
C TRP A 215 13.78 -9.18 -0.33
N ASN A 216 14.66 -9.85 -1.06
CA ASN A 216 15.38 -11.01 -0.57
C ASN A 216 16.76 -10.60 -0.04
N THR A 217 16.90 -10.58 1.29
CA THR A 217 18.13 -10.16 2.00
C THR A 217 19.33 -11.07 1.72
N ILE A 218 19.11 -12.33 1.37
CA ILE A 218 20.18 -13.31 1.11
C ILE A 218 20.78 -13.10 -0.30
N LYS A 219 19.94 -12.87 -1.31
CA LYS A 219 20.38 -12.70 -2.71
C LYS A 219 20.60 -11.24 -3.12
N HIS A 220 20.14 -10.31 -2.29
CA HIS A 220 20.15 -8.87 -2.55
C HIS A 220 19.45 -8.51 -3.88
N GLU A 221 18.21 -8.97 -4.01
CA GLU A 221 17.36 -8.76 -5.17
C GLU A 221 15.91 -8.56 -4.73
N GLU A 222 15.16 -7.76 -5.49
CA GLU A 222 13.72 -7.64 -5.37
C GLU A 222 13.06 -8.79 -6.10
N ARG A 223 12.13 -9.48 -5.45
CA ARG A 223 11.39 -10.58 -6.06
C ARG A 223 9.92 -10.26 -6.12
N ILE A 224 9.32 -10.51 -7.27
CA ILE A 224 7.89 -10.35 -7.48
C ILE A 224 7.27 -11.71 -7.75
N TYR A 225 6.30 -12.10 -6.93
CA TYR A 225 5.56 -13.34 -7.08
C TYR A 225 4.08 -13.07 -7.40
N ALA A 226 3.47 -13.94 -8.19
CA ALA A 226 2.03 -13.91 -8.42
C ALA A 226 1.29 -14.31 -7.12
N SER A 227 0.49 -13.42 -6.54
CA SER A 227 -0.26 -13.70 -5.29
C SER A 227 -1.49 -14.58 -5.54
N ARG A 228 -1.99 -14.55 -6.78
CA ARG A 228 -3.05 -15.42 -7.33
C ARG A 228 -2.70 -15.84 -8.76
N ALA A 229 -3.52 -16.67 -9.37
CA ALA A 229 -3.41 -16.90 -10.81
C ALA A 229 -3.69 -15.59 -11.55
N ILE A 230 -2.89 -15.35 -12.61
CA ILE A 230 -3.00 -14.18 -13.48
C ILE A 230 -3.25 -14.72 -14.89
N GLU A 231 -4.30 -14.25 -15.56
CA GLU A 231 -4.62 -14.71 -16.91
C GLU A 231 -3.74 -14.05 -17.97
N ALA A 232 -3.65 -14.67 -19.15
CA ALA A 232 -3.01 -14.01 -20.29
C ALA A 232 -3.71 -12.67 -20.57
N ASP A 233 -2.92 -11.66 -20.96
CA ASP A 233 -3.37 -10.28 -21.20
C ASP A 233 -3.88 -9.51 -19.96
N GLU A 234 -3.80 -10.08 -18.76
CA GLU A 234 -4.07 -9.36 -17.52
C GLU A 234 -2.88 -8.46 -17.14
N GLU A 235 -3.15 -7.25 -16.66
CA GLU A 235 -2.13 -6.34 -16.13
C GLU A 235 -1.59 -6.89 -14.79
N ILE A 236 -0.28 -6.96 -14.65
CA ILE A 236 0.36 -7.38 -13.41
C ILE A 236 0.57 -6.15 -12.53
N THR A 237 -0.04 -6.16 -11.35
CA THR A 237 -0.12 -5.00 -10.46
C THR A 237 0.40 -5.31 -9.06
N LEU A 238 1.01 -4.30 -8.44
CA LEU A 238 1.46 -4.29 -7.05
C LEU A 238 0.61 -3.30 -6.24
N SER A 239 0.69 -3.34 -4.90
CA SER A 239 0.14 -2.26 -4.07
C SER A 239 1.23 -1.25 -3.71
N TYR A 240 0.91 0.04 -3.80
CA TYR A 240 1.78 1.17 -3.44
C TYR A 240 1.28 1.87 -2.18
N CYS A 241 0.33 1.27 -1.46
CA CYS A 241 -0.23 1.83 -0.24
C CYS A 241 -0.45 0.71 0.78
N ASP A 242 -0.71 1.10 2.01
CA ASP A 242 -1.11 0.19 3.07
C ASP A 242 -2.43 -0.53 2.72
N PRO A 243 -2.52 -1.86 2.91
CA PRO A 243 -3.72 -2.63 2.62
C PRO A 243 -4.89 -2.31 3.57
N PHE A 244 -4.64 -1.66 4.72
CA PHE A 244 -5.69 -1.29 5.67
C PHE A 244 -6.16 0.16 5.54
N TYR A 245 -5.49 0.96 4.71
CA TYR A 245 -5.96 2.32 4.43
C TYR A 245 -7.35 2.33 3.79
N GLU A 246 -8.18 3.23 4.31
CA GLU A 246 -9.50 3.55 3.77
C GLU A 246 -9.40 4.28 2.42
N PHE A 247 -10.51 4.45 1.73
CA PHE A 247 -10.53 5.04 0.39
C PHE A 247 -9.83 6.40 0.33
N SER A 248 -10.17 7.32 1.23
CA SER A 248 -9.59 8.68 1.26
C SER A 248 -8.08 8.65 1.52
N GLN A 249 -7.62 7.81 2.44
CA GLN A 249 -6.20 7.61 2.74
C GLN A 249 -5.44 7.03 1.55
N ARG A 250 -6.02 6.04 0.85
CA ARG A 250 -5.42 5.49 -0.38
C ARG A 250 -5.31 6.55 -1.47
N GLN A 251 -6.36 7.33 -1.73
CA GLN A 251 -6.30 8.40 -2.73
C GLN A 251 -5.27 9.48 -2.35
N TRP A 252 -5.22 9.85 -1.07
CA TRP A 252 -4.20 10.76 -0.54
C TRP A 252 -2.78 10.23 -0.74
N GLU A 253 -2.53 8.94 -0.46
CA GLU A 253 -1.21 8.35 -0.63
C GLU A 253 -0.81 8.25 -2.11
N LEU A 254 -1.74 7.82 -2.97
CA LEU A 254 -1.48 7.60 -4.38
C LEU A 254 -1.34 8.89 -5.19
N GLN A 255 -1.91 10.00 -4.71
CA GLN A 255 -1.66 11.31 -5.33
C GLN A 255 -0.15 11.67 -5.32
N HIS A 256 0.63 11.16 -4.36
CA HIS A 256 2.07 11.40 -4.32
C HIS A 256 2.81 10.82 -5.54
N TYR A 257 2.21 9.81 -6.17
CA TYR A 257 2.64 9.20 -7.42
C TYR A 257 2.04 9.88 -8.66
N GLY A 258 1.20 10.91 -8.47
CA GLY A 258 0.65 11.74 -9.54
C GLY A 258 -0.59 11.15 -10.23
N PHE A 259 -1.29 10.19 -9.62
CA PHE A 259 -2.49 9.59 -10.21
C PHE A 259 -3.61 9.37 -9.19
N VAL A 260 -4.83 9.15 -9.70
CA VAL A 260 -6.02 8.74 -8.94
C VAL A 260 -6.29 7.27 -9.24
N CYS A 261 -6.48 6.44 -8.21
CA CYS A 261 -6.68 5.02 -8.41
C CYS A 261 -8.11 4.73 -8.86
N VAL A 262 -8.23 3.98 -9.96
CA VAL A 262 -9.51 3.55 -10.56
C VAL A 262 -9.65 2.03 -10.61
N CYS A 263 -8.95 1.30 -9.74
CA CYS A 263 -9.12 -0.15 -9.63
C CYS A 263 -10.52 -0.51 -9.10
N PRO A 264 -10.97 -1.78 -9.17
CA PRO A 264 -12.31 -2.17 -8.73
C PRO A 264 -12.66 -1.79 -7.29
N ALA A 265 -11.67 -1.66 -6.40
CA ALA A 265 -11.85 -1.22 -5.01
C ALA A 265 -12.03 0.31 -4.83
N CYS A 266 -11.93 1.09 -5.90
CA CYS A 266 -11.92 2.55 -5.87
C CYS A 266 -12.94 3.19 -6.83
N VAL A 267 -13.75 2.40 -7.54
CA VAL A 267 -14.75 2.87 -8.49
C VAL A 267 -16.15 2.36 -8.12
N ASN A 268 -17.19 2.94 -8.71
CA ASN A 268 -18.59 2.57 -8.53
C ASN A 268 -19.08 2.62 -7.07
N LEU A 269 -18.54 3.54 -6.26
CA LEU A 269 -18.79 3.58 -4.81
C LEU A 269 -20.25 3.89 -4.43
N ASP A 270 -21.03 4.47 -5.35
CA ASP A 270 -22.45 4.80 -5.14
C ASP A 270 -23.37 3.58 -5.35
N ASP A 271 -22.88 2.53 -6.02
CA ASP A 271 -23.58 1.26 -6.15
C ASP A 271 -23.19 0.36 -4.97
N VAL A 272 -24.14 0.19 -4.05
CA VAL A 272 -23.95 -0.57 -2.80
C VAL A 272 -23.63 -2.05 -3.02
N GLU A 273 -23.99 -2.62 -4.18
CA GLU A 273 -23.68 -4.00 -4.56
C GLU A 273 -22.33 -4.11 -5.30
N SER A 274 -21.69 -2.98 -5.59
CA SER A 274 -20.39 -2.97 -6.25
C SER A 274 -19.28 -3.44 -5.31
N PHE A 275 -18.26 -4.05 -5.89
CA PHE A 275 -17.05 -4.42 -5.15
C PHE A 275 -16.42 -3.21 -4.42
N GLY A 276 -16.46 -2.02 -5.02
CA GLY A 276 -15.89 -0.80 -4.44
C GLY A 276 -16.62 -0.34 -3.18
N ALA A 277 -17.96 -0.38 -3.18
CA ALA A 277 -18.75 -0.05 -1.99
C ALA A 277 -18.50 -1.05 -0.86
N GLU A 278 -18.53 -2.36 -1.15
CA GLU A 278 -18.22 -3.37 -0.15
C GLU A 278 -16.76 -3.29 0.35
N SER A 279 -15.82 -2.91 -0.52
CA SER A 279 -14.41 -2.71 -0.16
C SER A 279 -14.24 -1.61 0.87
N ARG A 280 -15.05 -0.53 0.81
CA ARG A 280 -15.04 0.52 1.83
C ARG A 280 -15.44 -0.04 3.20
N GLU A 281 -16.52 -0.80 3.26
CA GLU A 281 -17.00 -1.42 4.50
C GLU A 281 -15.98 -2.42 5.06
N ARG A 282 -15.45 -3.31 4.21
CA ARG A 282 -14.43 -4.29 4.62
C ARG A 282 -13.17 -3.61 5.16
N ARG A 283 -12.69 -2.54 4.52
CA ARG A 283 -11.46 -1.85 4.93
C ARG A 283 -11.67 -0.95 6.15
N PHE A 284 -12.82 -0.30 6.28
CA PHE A 284 -13.18 0.39 7.52
C PHE A 284 -13.15 -0.58 8.70
N ARG A 285 -13.80 -1.74 8.55
CA ARG A 285 -13.78 -2.78 9.58
C ARG A 285 -12.40 -3.35 9.86
N LEU A 286 -11.56 -3.50 8.83
CA LEU A 286 -10.16 -3.92 9.00
C LEU A 286 -9.36 -2.89 9.81
N ALA A 287 -9.54 -1.59 9.56
CA ALA A 287 -8.87 -0.52 10.31
C ALA A 287 -9.27 -0.54 11.79
N GLU A 288 -10.57 -0.66 12.10
CA GLU A 288 -11.06 -0.81 13.49
C GLU A 288 -10.42 -2.01 14.20
N LEU A 289 -10.30 -3.14 13.51
CA LEU A 289 -9.73 -4.35 14.07
C LEU A 289 -8.21 -4.27 14.27
N ASP A 290 -7.49 -3.62 13.34
CA ASP A 290 -6.05 -3.42 13.47
C ASP A 290 -5.71 -2.52 14.68
N GLU A 291 -6.47 -1.43 14.85
CA GLU A 291 -6.36 -0.57 16.03
C GLU A 291 -6.77 -1.31 17.31
N GLY A 292 -7.93 -1.97 17.31
CA GLY A 292 -8.46 -2.69 18.47
C GLY A 292 -7.58 -3.86 18.94
N THR A 293 -6.88 -4.54 18.03
CA THR A 293 -5.94 -5.62 18.40
C THR A 293 -4.59 -5.12 18.92
N SER A 294 -4.34 -3.81 18.86
CA SER A 294 -3.13 -3.17 19.41
C SER A 294 -3.23 -2.86 20.90
N TYR A 295 -4.42 -2.94 21.50
CA TYR A 295 -4.68 -2.70 22.91
C TYR A 295 -4.97 -3.99 23.70
N PRO A 296 -4.71 -4.04 25.02
CA PRO A 296 -4.99 -5.23 25.82
C PRO A 296 -6.48 -5.56 25.84
N GLY A 297 -6.85 -6.70 25.24
CA GLY A 297 -8.19 -7.29 25.27
C GLY A 297 -8.17 -8.69 25.87
N THR A 298 -9.34 -9.30 26.06
CA THR A 298 -9.41 -10.71 26.46
C THR A 298 -8.88 -11.60 25.33
N PHE A 299 -8.36 -12.78 25.66
CA PHE A 299 -7.94 -13.77 24.65
C PHE A 299 -9.01 -14.02 23.59
N ALA A 300 -10.28 -14.13 24.03
CA ALA A 300 -11.40 -14.41 23.15
C ALA A 300 -11.70 -13.25 22.19
N ASP A 301 -11.60 -12.00 22.65
CA ASP A 301 -11.81 -10.82 21.82
C ASP A 301 -10.70 -10.69 20.76
N VAL A 302 -9.43 -10.83 21.17
CA VAL A 302 -8.29 -10.75 20.26
C VAL A 302 -8.34 -11.85 19.21
N LEU A 303 -8.67 -13.09 19.62
CA LEU A 303 -8.77 -14.21 18.69
C LEU A 303 -9.92 -14.00 17.68
N ARG A 304 -11.10 -13.57 18.14
CA ARG A 304 -12.23 -13.27 17.25
C ARG A 304 -11.88 -12.17 16.25
N GLY A 305 -11.30 -11.07 16.72
CA GLY A 305 -10.89 -9.96 15.87
C GLY A 305 -9.90 -10.40 14.80
N LYS A 306 -8.88 -11.18 15.16
CA LYS A 306 -7.90 -11.68 14.17
C LYS A 306 -8.51 -12.66 13.17
N ILE A 307 -9.43 -13.53 13.59
CA ILE A 307 -10.15 -14.42 12.66
C ILE A 307 -10.98 -13.61 11.67
N GLU A 308 -11.68 -12.58 12.16
CA GLU A 308 -12.45 -11.66 11.33
C GLU A 308 -11.55 -10.89 10.35
N MET A 309 -10.41 -10.36 10.80
CA MET A 309 -9.41 -9.74 9.91
C MET A 309 -8.96 -10.70 8.80
N ALA A 310 -8.62 -11.95 9.12
CA ALA A 310 -8.19 -12.93 8.12
C ALA A 310 -9.28 -13.21 7.07
N LYS A 311 -10.55 -13.24 7.50
CA LYS A 311 -11.70 -13.39 6.60
C LYS A 311 -11.83 -12.18 5.68
N LEU A 312 -11.88 -10.97 6.23
CA LEU A 312 -12.05 -9.72 5.48
C LEU A 312 -10.92 -9.50 4.48
N MET A 313 -9.66 -9.75 4.88
CA MET A 313 -8.51 -9.66 3.98
C MET A 313 -8.64 -10.61 2.77
N ARG A 314 -9.14 -11.83 2.98
CA ARG A 314 -9.35 -12.79 1.89
C ARG A 314 -10.47 -12.38 0.94
N GLU A 315 -11.58 -11.92 1.48
CA GLU A 315 -12.72 -11.41 0.69
C GLU A 315 -12.33 -10.18 -0.12
N GLU A 316 -11.47 -9.32 0.43
CA GLU A 316 -10.93 -8.15 -0.24
C GLU A 316 -9.86 -8.49 -1.30
N GLY A 317 -9.31 -9.71 -1.29
CA GLY A 317 -8.21 -10.10 -2.18
C GLY A 317 -6.80 -9.75 -1.68
N LEU A 318 -6.66 -9.32 -0.42
CA LEU A 318 -5.40 -8.98 0.24
C LEU A 318 -4.63 -10.25 0.64
N SER A 319 -3.72 -10.68 -0.24
CA SER A 319 -3.03 -11.98 -0.14
C SER A 319 -1.55 -11.89 0.30
N GLY A 320 -1.12 -10.73 0.80
CA GLY A 320 0.28 -10.43 1.17
C GLY A 320 0.70 -10.79 2.60
N THR A 321 1.88 -10.29 3.01
CA THR A 321 2.50 -10.54 4.33
C THR A 321 1.59 -10.25 5.51
N CYS A 322 0.78 -9.18 5.47
CA CYS A 322 -0.14 -8.86 6.56
C CYS A 322 -1.12 -10.02 6.86
N LEU A 323 -1.59 -10.74 5.84
CA LEU A 323 -2.46 -11.90 6.01
C LEU A 323 -1.68 -13.08 6.64
N GLY A 324 -0.46 -13.32 6.17
CA GLY A 324 0.42 -14.35 6.74
C GLY A 324 0.79 -14.06 8.20
N ASP A 325 1.07 -12.80 8.53
CA ASP A 325 1.40 -12.34 9.88
C ASP A 325 0.20 -12.51 10.81
N ASN A 326 -1.00 -12.18 10.34
CA ASN A 326 -2.23 -12.38 11.10
C ASN A 326 -2.51 -13.87 11.37
N TYR A 327 -2.34 -14.75 10.37
CA TYR A 327 -2.47 -16.19 10.57
C TYR A 327 -1.44 -16.76 11.56
N LEU A 328 -0.18 -16.33 11.47
CA LEU A 328 0.85 -16.78 12.40
C LEU A 328 0.59 -16.26 13.82
N SER A 329 0.05 -15.05 13.94
CA SER A 329 -0.41 -14.49 15.22
C SER A 329 -1.53 -15.31 15.83
N ILE A 330 -2.56 -15.67 15.05
CA ILE A 330 -3.64 -16.59 15.48
C ILE A 330 -3.06 -17.92 15.97
N ALA A 331 -2.14 -18.52 15.20
CA ALA A 331 -1.53 -19.79 15.56
C ALA A 331 -0.80 -19.71 16.91
N ARG A 332 -0.03 -18.64 17.13
CA ARG A 332 0.71 -18.41 18.39
C ARG A 332 -0.21 -18.14 19.56
N LEU A 333 -1.27 -17.33 19.37
CA LEU A 333 -2.24 -17.05 20.41
C LEU A 333 -2.90 -18.35 20.91
N VAL A 334 -3.39 -19.17 19.99
CA VAL A 334 -4.09 -20.42 20.33
C VAL A 334 -3.15 -21.43 20.96
N ALA A 335 -1.90 -21.54 20.47
CA ALA A 335 -0.91 -22.45 21.02
C ALA A 335 -0.44 -22.06 22.44
N ASN A 336 -0.51 -20.77 22.80
CA ASN A 336 -0.08 -20.25 24.09
C ASN A 336 -1.26 -19.99 25.06
N ALA A 337 -2.48 -20.38 24.70
CA ALA A 337 -3.64 -20.26 25.57
C ALA A 337 -3.53 -21.18 26.80
N GLN A 338 -4.33 -20.91 27.85
CA GLN A 338 -4.37 -21.76 29.05
C GLN A 338 -4.76 -23.21 28.73
N SER A 339 -5.57 -23.40 27.69
CA SER A 339 -5.91 -24.72 27.12
C SER A 339 -5.63 -24.69 25.62
N PRO A 340 -4.41 -25.04 25.19
CA PRO A 340 -4.01 -24.94 23.80
C PRO A 340 -4.79 -25.87 22.87
N ASP A 341 -5.28 -25.34 21.75
CA ASP A 341 -5.77 -26.15 20.63
C ASP A 341 -4.70 -26.22 19.53
N PHE A 342 -3.83 -27.24 19.63
CA PHE A 342 -2.76 -27.42 18.65
C PHE A 342 -3.25 -27.80 17.25
N ASN A 343 -4.46 -28.35 17.10
CA ASN A 343 -5.04 -28.60 15.78
C ASN A 343 -5.38 -27.29 15.08
N PHE A 344 -6.02 -26.37 15.80
CA PHE A 344 -6.35 -25.05 15.28
C PHE A 344 -5.08 -24.21 15.04
N ALA A 345 -4.12 -24.24 15.97
CA ALA A 345 -2.84 -23.56 15.80
C ALA A 345 -2.06 -24.08 14.57
N HIS A 346 -2.03 -25.41 14.36
CA HIS A 346 -1.44 -26.01 13.17
C HIS A 346 -2.10 -25.51 11.89
N LYS A 347 -3.44 -25.53 11.81
CA LYS A 347 -4.19 -25.04 10.65
C LYS A 347 -3.85 -23.58 10.33
N ALA A 348 -3.85 -22.71 11.32
CA ALA A 348 -3.50 -21.30 11.14
C ALA A 348 -2.04 -21.13 10.68
N ALA A 349 -1.08 -21.87 11.27
CA ALA A 349 0.32 -21.83 10.85
C ALA A 349 0.51 -22.34 9.41
N THR A 350 -0.26 -23.35 8.98
CA THR A 350 -0.25 -23.84 7.59
C THR A 350 -0.73 -22.76 6.61
N GLN A 351 -1.78 -22.00 6.96
CA GLN A 351 -2.24 -20.87 6.15
C GLN A 351 -1.18 -19.77 6.06
N ALA A 352 -0.51 -19.45 7.16
CA ALA A 352 0.61 -18.50 7.15
C ALA A 352 1.74 -18.98 6.22
N LEU A 353 2.12 -20.26 6.31
CA LEU A 353 3.15 -20.85 5.45
C LEU A 353 2.79 -20.78 3.96
N ASP A 354 1.54 -21.08 3.60
CA ASP A 354 1.07 -20.99 2.22
C ASP A 354 1.14 -19.56 1.68
N VAL A 355 0.70 -18.56 2.47
CA VAL A 355 0.80 -17.14 2.12
C VAL A 355 2.26 -16.73 1.90
N TYR A 356 3.16 -17.05 2.83
CA TYR A 356 4.57 -16.67 2.70
C TYR A 356 5.27 -17.37 1.55
N THR A 357 5.01 -18.66 1.36
CA THR A 357 5.60 -19.43 0.24
C THR A 357 5.14 -18.86 -1.09
N THR A 358 3.87 -18.48 -1.20
CA THR A 358 3.29 -17.90 -2.41
C THR A 358 3.84 -16.51 -2.71
N CYS A 359 3.89 -15.63 -1.71
CA CYS A 359 4.18 -14.20 -1.94
C CYS A 359 5.66 -13.84 -1.78
N LEU A 360 6.45 -14.65 -1.08
CA LEU A 360 7.86 -14.38 -0.77
C LEU A 360 8.82 -15.48 -1.27
N GLY A 361 8.28 -16.64 -1.62
CA GLY A 361 9.04 -17.86 -1.90
C GLY A 361 9.34 -18.70 -0.67
N ALA A 362 9.55 -20.00 -0.89
CA ALA A 362 9.83 -20.98 0.16
C ALA A 362 11.16 -20.74 0.90
N ASP A 363 12.09 -20.01 0.27
CA ASP A 363 13.40 -19.66 0.84
C ASP A 363 13.37 -18.35 1.65
N SER A 364 12.21 -17.71 1.81
CA SER A 364 12.07 -16.53 2.65
C SER A 364 12.15 -16.85 4.14
N GLU A 365 12.69 -15.93 4.93
CA GLU A 365 12.79 -16.09 6.39
C GLU A 365 11.43 -16.37 7.04
N LYS A 366 10.37 -15.65 6.61
CA LYS A 366 9.00 -15.84 7.08
C LYS A 366 8.44 -17.22 6.71
N ALA A 367 8.68 -17.72 5.49
CA ALA A 367 8.24 -19.08 5.12
C ALA A 367 8.97 -20.15 5.95
N ILE A 368 10.29 -19.99 6.15
CA ILE A 368 11.09 -20.90 6.97
C ILE A 368 10.61 -20.91 8.43
N GLU A 369 10.31 -19.73 8.99
CA GLU A 369 9.79 -19.59 10.35
C GLU A 369 8.40 -20.24 10.49
N ALA A 370 7.48 -19.96 9.58
CA ALA A 370 6.15 -20.57 9.58
C ALA A 370 6.24 -22.11 9.45
N ALA A 371 7.14 -22.63 8.61
CA ALA A 371 7.37 -24.07 8.47
C ALA A 371 7.88 -24.71 9.78
N LYS A 372 8.70 -24.00 10.57
CA LYS A 372 9.10 -24.45 11.91
C LYS A 372 7.90 -24.51 12.86
N SER A 373 7.04 -23.49 12.85
CA SER A 373 5.81 -23.49 13.66
C SER A 373 4.87 -24.64 13.30
N VAL A 374 4.64 -24.89 12.01
CA VAL A 374 3.83 -26.04 11.53
C VAL A 374 4.36 -27.36 12.11
N ARG A 375 5.65 -27.65 11.94
CA ARG A 375 6.29 -28.87 12.46
C ARG A 375 6.22 -28.96 13.99
N ALA A 376 6.35 -27.83 14.69
CA ALA A 376 6.28 -27.78 16.13
C ALA A 376 4.87 -28.15 16.64
N PHE A 377 3.82 -27.59 16.05
CA PHE A 377 2.44 -27.89 16.42
C PHE A 377 2.03 -29.31 16.03
N GLU A 378 2.48 -29.81 14.88
CA GLU A 378 2.25 -31.20 14.47
C GLU A 378 2.83 -32.18 15.51
N LYS A 379 4.00 -31.88 16.09
CA LYS A 379 4.58 -32.68 17.16
C LYS A 379 3.78 -32.63 18.46
N GLN A 380 3.16 -31.49 18.78
CA GLN A 380 2.32 -31.37 19.98
C GLN A 380 0.99 -32.10 19.81
N MET A 381 0.41 -32.14 18.61
CA MET A 381 -0.81 -32.91 18.31
C MET A 381 -0.67 -34.43 18.49
N LYS A 382 0.57 -34.94 18.45
CA LYS A 382 0.87 -36.38 18.61
C LYS A 382 1.15 -36.78 20.07
N LYS A 383 1.23 -35.81 20.98
CA LYS A 383 1.37 -36.03 22.42
C LYS A 383 0.00 -35.96 23.07
#